data_AF-A0A076HK87-F1
#
_entry.id   AF-A0A076HK87-F1
#
_cell.length_a   1.000
_cell.length_b   1.000
_cell.length_c   1.000
_cell.angle_alpha   90.00
_cell.angle_beta   90.00
_cell.angle_gamma   90.00
#
_symmetry.space_group_name_H-M   'P 1'
#
loop_
_entity.id
_entity.type
_entity.pdbx_description
1 polymer ?
#
loop_
_entity_poly.entity_id
_entity_poly.type
_entity_poly.pdbx_seq_one_letter_code
_entity_poly.pdbx_strand_id
1 'polypeptide(L)'
;MADPVLNVLAGALRRWIRSQCDSLGSLELALNGSTWSLLRGRLDGVTLKARDVCFQGLPLQSVELCSGPIAVDMKLLSPGQMLALQQPFQVEGEVSFNGRQLNTALLKEPWRWLGDWMAEQLMGLSPLGALRINADLLELQVPVTALQDPVCRRFRLQAEQGTLCFRPETADEPFSLLPMDPAIQIESAQLGGGQLALKGKASVTP
;
A
#
# COMPACT_ATOMS: atom_id res chain seq x y z
N MET A 1 -33.86 4.80 -4.20
CA MET A 1 -34.12 3.60 -5.03
C MET A 1 -32.77 3.04 -5.41
N ALA A 2 -32.51 1.76 -5.16
CA ALA A 2 -31.22 1.13 -5.45
C ALA A 2 -30.95 1.13 -6.95
N ASP A 3 -29.77 1.57 -7.35
CA ASP A 3 -29.42 1.76 -8.75
C ASP A 3 -28.82 0.45 -9.34
N PRO A 4 -29.57 -0.30 -10.16
CA PRO A 4 -29.22 -1.68 -10.51
C PRO A 4 -27.90 -1.81 -11.29
N VAL A 5 -27.58 -0.83 -12.14
CA VAL A 5 -26.33 -0.86 -12.94
C VAL A 5 -25.12 -0.64 -12.04
N LEU A 6 -25.19 0.32 -11.11
CA LEU A 6 -24.14 0.55 -10.12
C LEU A 6 -23.93 -0.68 -9.23
N ASN A 7 -25.00 -1.37 -8.83
CA ASN A 7 -24.87 -2.60 -8.04
C ASN A 7 -24.16 -3.73 -8.78
N VAL A 8 -24.46 -3.92 -10.08
CA VAL A 8 -23.77 -4.90 -10.92
C VAL A 8 -22.30 -4.53 -11.06
N LEU A 9 -21.99 -3.27 -11.35
CA LEU A 9 -20.63 -2.79 -11.45
C LEU A 9 -19.85 -2.97 -10.14
N ALA A 10 -20.46 -2.60 -9.01
CA ALA A 10 -19.87 -2.79 -7.68
C ALA A 10 -19.61 -4.29 -7.40
N GLY A 11 -20.50 -5.17 -7.85
CA GLY A 11 -20.31 -6.63 -7.75
C GLY A 11 -19.12 -7.12 -8.60
N ALA A 12 -19.01 -6.64 -9.84
CA ALA A 12 -17.91 -6.99 -10.73
C ALA A 12 -16.56 -6.48 -10.21
N LEU A 13 -16.48 -5.22 -9.77
CA LEU A 13 -15.27 -4.64 -9.17
C LEU A 13 -14.87 -5.38 -7.89
N ARG A 14 -15.82 -5.70 -7.01
CA ARG A 14 -15.52 -6.51 -5.81
C ARG A 14 -14.93 -7.87 -6.16
N ARG A 15 -15.45 -8.52 -7.20
CA ARG A 15 -14.92 -9.81 -7.67
C ARG A 15 -13.52 -9.66 -8.26
N TRP A 16 -13.31 -8.63 -9.07
CA TRP A 16 -12.00 -8.35 -9.68
C TRP A 16 -10.95 -8.02 -8.62
N ILE A 17 -11.24 -7.13 -7.65
CA ILE A 17 -10.33 -6.81 -6.55
C ILE A 17 -9.95 -8.09 -5.79
N ARG A 18 -10.94 -8.93 -5.45
CA ARG A 18 -10.69 -10.22 -4.79
C ARG A 18 -9.79 -11.14 -5.62
N SER A 19 -9.86 -11.10 -6.94
CA SER A 19 -9.00 -11.92 -7.80
C SER A 19 -7.56 -11.39 -7.93
N GLN A 20 -7.31 -10.13 -7.53
CA GLN A 20 -5.96 -9.55 -7.50
C GLN A 20 -5.22 -9.80 -6.17
N CYS A 21 -5.93 -10.28 -5.14
CA CYS A 21 -5.37 -10.54 -3.81
C CYS A 21 -5.17 -12.05 -3.60
N ASP A 22 -4.09 -12.43 -2.92
CA ASP A 22 -3.85 -13.82 -2.49
C ASP A 22 -4.88 -14.21 -1.43
N SER A 23 -5.19 -13.27 -0.54
CA SER A 23 -6.26 -13.40 0.44
C SER A 23 -6.88 -12.04 0.74
N LEU A 24 -8.15 -12.05 1.11
CA LEU A 24 -8.90 -10.85 1.45
C LEU A 24 -9.98 -11.22 2.47
N GLY A 25 -9.86 -10.70 3.69
CA GLY A 25 -10.81 -10.92 4.77
C GLY A 25 -12.15 -10.22 4.50
N SER A 26 -12.15 -8.89 4.65
CA SER A 26 -13.33 -8.06 4.39
C SER A 26 -13.08 -7.04 3.28
N LEU A 27 -14.11 -6.76 2.48
CA LEU A 27 -14.10 -5.76 1.42
C LEU A 27 -15.46 -5.09 1.34
N GLU A 28 -15.46 -3.80 1.58
CA GLU A 28 -16.57 -2.88 1.36
C GLU A 28 -16.21 -1.98 0.18
N LEU A 29 -17.16 -1.82 -0.73
CA LEU A 29 -17.01 -1.00 -1.92
C LEU A 29 -18.27 -0.16 -2.11
N ALA A 30 -18.11 1.15 -2.16
CA ALA A 30 -19.17 2.10 -2.47
C ALA A 30 -18.82 2.83 -3.77
N LEU A 31 -19.77 2.84 -4.71
CA LEU A 31 -19.66 3.63 -5.93
C LEU A 31 -20.40 4.94 -5.73
N ASN A 32 -19.71 6.04 -5.97
CA ASN A 32 -20.26 7.38 -5.86
C ASN A 32 -20.78 7.84 -7.22
N GLY A 33 -22.00 8.36 -7.26
CA GLY A 33 -22.62 8.92 -8.45
C GLY A 33 -24.00 8.34 -8.76
N SER A 34 -24.43 8.52 -10.00
CA SER A 34 -25.73 8.04 -10.51
C SER A 34 -25.53 7.20 -11.77
N THR A 35 -26.46 6.29 -12.07
CA THR A 35 -26.43 5.56 -13.35
C THR A 35 -26.43 6.48 -14.55
N TRP A 36 -27.04 7.67 -14.46
CA TRP A 36 -27.01 8.62 -15.57
C TRP A 36 -25.61 9.20 -15.81
N SER A 37 -24.86 9.50 -14.74
CA SER A 37 -23.44 9.86 -14.85
C SER A 37 -22.63 8.71 -15.45
N LEU A 38 -22.85 7.49 -14.96
CA LEU A 38 -22.15 6.31 -15.45
C LEU A 38 -22.42 6.10 -16.93
N LEU A 39 -23.69 6.16 -17.37
CA LEU A 39 -24.15 6.06 -18.77
C LEU A 39 -23.52 7.09 -19.71
N ARG A 40 -22.99 8.19 -19.17
CA ARG A 40 -22.22 9.20 -19.92
C ARG A 40 -20.71 8.94 -19.90
N GLY A 41 -20.27 7.80 -19.39
CA GLY A 41 -18.86 7.43 -19.26
C GLY A 41 -18.17 8.02 -18.03
N ARG A 42 -18.90 8.33 -16.95
CA ARG A 42 -18.33 8.96 -15.76
C ARG A 42 -18.81 8.31 -14.46
N LEU A 43 -17.86 7.82 -13.67
CA LEU A 43 -18.08 7.44 -12.28
C LEU A 43 -17.54 8.56 -11.38
N ASP A 44 -18.34 9.07 -10.44
CA ASP A 44 -17.92 10.24 -9.64
C ASP A 44 -16.85 9.89 -8.61
N GLY A 45 -16.75 8.63 -8.22
CA GLY A 45 -15.65 8.09 -7.44
C GLY A 45 -15.97 6.71 -6.87
N VAL A 46 -15.00 6.13 -6.19
CA VAL A 46 -15.11 4.84 -5.51
C VAL A 46 -14.49 4.96 -4.13
N THR A 47 -15.20 4.48 -3.12
CA THR A 47 -14.63 4.28 -1.79
C THR A 47 -14.48 2.79 -1.55
N LEU A 48 -13.29 2.39 -1.12
CA LEU A 48 -12.91 1.02 -0.83
C LEU A 48 -12.40 0.94 0.60
N LYS A 49 -12.95 0.01 1.37
CA LYS A 49 -12.42 -0.37 2.68
C LYS A 49 -12.16 -1.87 2.69
N ALA A 50 -10.98 -2.27 3.10
CA ALA A 50 -10.63 -3.68 3.22
C ALA A 50 -9.81 -3.95 4.47
N ARG A 51 -9.90 -5.18 4.97
CA ARG A 51 -9.11 -5.66 6.11
C ARG A 51 -8.58 -7.06 5.85
N ASP A 52 -7.43 -7.35 6.46
CA ASP A 52 -6.74 -8.63 6.34
C ASP A 52 -6.52 -9.01 4.87
N VAL A 53 -5.84 -8.12 4.14
CA VAL A 53 -5.55 -8.26 2.72
C VAL A 53 -4.12 -8.76 2.55
N CYS A 54 -3.92 -9.78 1.73
CA CYS A 54 -2.60 -10.15 1.22
C CYS A 54 -2.57 -9.84 -0.27
N PHE A 55 -1.74 -8.89 -0.68
CA PHE A 55 -1.56 -8.51 -2.07
C PHE A 55 -0.14 -8.83 -2.52
N GLN A 56 -0.01 -9.83 -3.41
CA GLN A 56 1.30 -10.28 -3.92
C GLN A 56 2.29 -10.61 -2.79
N GLY A 57 1.84 -11.30 -1.75
CA GLY A 57 2.61 -11.63 -0.55
C GLY A 57 2.78 -10.50 0.46
N LEU A 58 2.28 -9.28 0.20
CA LEU A 58 2.34 -8.15 1.12
C LEU A 58 1.09 -8.11 2.03
N PRO A 59 1.25 -8.27 3.36
CA PRO A 59 0.14 -8.29 4.28
C PRO A 59 -0.24 -6.86 4.72
N LEU A 60 -1.42 -6.43 4.29
CA LEU A 60 -2.07 -5.18 4.67
C LEU A 60 -3.13 -5.48 5.72
N GLN A 61 -3.01 -4.88 6.89
CA GLN A 61 -3.97 -5.04 7.98
C GLN A 61 -5.27 -4.28 7.69
N SER A 62 -5.16 -3.03 7.25
CA SER A 62 -6.30 -2.23 6.79
C SER A 62 -5.94 -1.42 5.56
N VAL A 63 -6.93 -1.21 4.71
CA VAL A 63 -6.84 -0.38 3.52
C VAL A 63 -8.10 0.46 3.44
N GLU A 64 -7.97 1.77 3.36
CA GLU A 64 -9.07 2.70 3.07
C GLU A 64 -8.63 3.60 1.92
N LEU A 65 -9.31 3.50 0.78
CA LEU A 65 -9.00 4.24 -0.44
C LEU A 65 -10.23 4.95 -0.96
N CYS A 66 -10.03 6.15 -1.49
CA CYS A 66 -11.01 6.95 -2.19
C CYS A 66 -10.44 7.34 -3.55
N SER A 67 -11.19 7.13 -4.62
CA SER A 67 -10.84 7.65 -5.93
C SER A 67 -11.51 9.00 -6.18
N GLY A 68 -10.82 9.85 -6.94
CA GLY A 68 -11.47 10.92 -7.68
C GLY A 68 -12.38 10.38 -8.80
N PRO A 69 -12.96 11.29 -9.62
CA PRO A 69 -13.80 10.90 -10.74
C PRO A 69 -13.04 10.04 -11.76
N ILE A 70 -13.69 8.99 -12.24
CA ILE A 70 -13.13 8.03 -13.20
C ILE A 70 -13.90 8.16 -14.51
N ALA A 71 -13.18 8.56 -15.57
CA ALA A 71 -13.70 8.52 -16.93
C ALA A 71 -13.56 7.11 -17.50
N VAL A 72 -14.68 6.51 -17.86
CA VAL A 72 -14.74 5.11 -18.27
C VAL A 72 -15.32 4.96 -19.67
N ASP A 73 -14.72 4.07 -20.47
CA ASP A 73 -15.32 3.70 -21.75
C ASP A 73 -16.41 2.65 -21.56
N MET A 74 -17.65 3.10 -21.71
CA MET A 74 -18.81 2.22 -21.62
C MET A 74 -19.01 1.33 -22.83
N LYS A 75 -18.43 1.67 -23.99
CA LYS A 75 -18.58 0.85 -25.21
C LYS A 75 -17.85 -0.48 -25.07
N LEU A 76 -16.92 -0.58 -24.13
CA LEU A 76 -16.12 -1.77 -23.81
C LEU A 76 -16.62 -2.52 -22.57
N LEU A 77 -17.79 -2.15 -22.03
CA LEU A 77 -18.45 -2.89 -20.96
C LEU A 77 -19.09 -4.17 -21.52
N SER A 78 -18.26 -5.16 -21.82
CA SER A 78 -18.70 -6.52 -22.11
C SER A 78 -18.53 -7.42 -20.88
N PRO A 79 -19.41 -8.42 -20.66
CA PRO A 79 -19.24 -9.37 -19.57
C PRO A 79 -17.87 -10.05 -19.65
N GLY A 80 -16.99 -9.77 -18.69
CA GLY A 80 -15.63 -10.33 -18.65
C GLY A 80 -14.52 -9.35 -19.05
N GLN A 81 -14.82 -8.18 -19.62
CA GLN A 81 -13.85 -7.10 -19.79
C GLN A 81 -13.91 -6.09 -18.64
N MET A 82 -12.72 -5.67 -18.20
CA MET A 82 -12.56 -4.61 -17.23
C MET A 82 -12.85 -3.25 -17.89
N LEU A 83 -13.43 -2.31 -17.14
CA LEU A 83 -13.64 -0.94 -17.58
C LEU A 83 -12.32 -0.35 -18.09
N ALA A 84 -12.30 0.09 -19.35
CA ALA A 84 -11.16 0.81 -19.90
C ALA A 84 -11.16 2.26 -19.37
N LEU A 85 -10.05 2.66 -18.76
CA LEU A 85 -9.84 4.02 -18.29
C LEU A 85 -9.58 4.94 -19.49
N GLN A 86 -10.29 6.06 -19.56
CA GLN A 86 -10.06 7.04 -20.63
C GLN A 86 -9.10 8.15 -20.23
N GLN A 87 -9.03 8.46 -18.94
CA GLN A 87 -8.22 9.55 -18.40
C GLN A 87 -7.56 9.11 -17.09
N PRO A 88 -6.39 9.69 -16.77
CA PRO A 88 -5.81 9.50 -15.45
C PRO A 88 -6.74 9.99 -14.34
N PHE A 89 -6.69 9.33 -13.19
CA PHE A 89 -7.42 9.75 -12.00
C PHE A 89 -6.57 9.58 -10.74
N GLN A 90 -6.95 10.27 -9.66
CA GLN A 90 -6.25 10.19 -8.38
C GLN A 90 -6.93 9.19 -7.46
N VAL A 91 -6.13 8.48 -6.68
CA VAL A 91 -6.55 7.68 -5.53
C VAL A 91 -5.86 8.25 -4.30
N GLU A 92 -6.60 8.46 -3.22
CA GLU A 92 -6.07 8.89 -1.93
C GLU A 92 -6.50 7.92 -0.85
N GLY A 93 -5.72 7.80 0.22
CA GLY A 93 -6.12 6.91 1.30
C GLY A 93 -5.02 6.55 2.28
N GLU A 94 -5.35 5.56 3.10
CA GLU A 94 -4.52 5.06 4.18
C GLU A 94 -4.39 3.54 4.10
N VAL A 95 -3.19 3.04 4.36
CA VAL A 95 -2.88 1.62 4.51
C VAL A 95 -2.14 1.39 5.82
N SER A 96 -2.47 0.31 6.50
CA SER A 96 -1.75 -0.10 7.71
C SER A 96 -1.19 -1.51 7.59
N PHE A 97 -0.06 -1.74 8.25
CA PHE A 97 0.66 -3.00 8.28
C PHE A 97 0.84 -3.44 9.73
N ASN A 98 0.63 -4.72 9.99
CA ASN A 98 1.10 -5.32 11.23
C ASN A 98 2.61 -5.58 11.14
N GLY A 99 3.39 -5.10 12.09
CA GLY A 99 4.86 -5.21 12.06
C GLY A 99 5.38 -6.64 11.98
N ARG A 100 4.71 -7.62 12.62
CA ARG A 100 5.12 -9.03 12.55
C ARG A 100 4.88 -9.64 11.18
N GLN A 101 3.75 -9.30 10.56
CA GLN A 101 3.41 -9.78 9.23
C GLN A 101 4.30 -9.09 8.17
N LEU A 102 4.53 -7.78 8.29
CA LEU A 102 5.45 -7.02 7.44
C LEU A 102 6.87 -7.59 7.51
N ASN A 103 7.36 -7.86 8.72
CA ASN A 103 8.64 -8.56 8.91
C ASN A 103 8.68 -9.89 8.13
N THR A 104 7.63 -10.70 8.25
CA THR A 104 7.59 -12.00 7.57
C THR A 104 7.63 -11.83 6.05
N ALA A 105 6.97 -10.80 5.51
CA ALA A 105 6.94 -10.51 4.08
C ALA A 105 8.31 -10.06 3.57
N LEU A 106 8.97 -9.10 4.25
CA LEU A 106 10.27 -8.58 3.83
C LEU A 106 11.42 -9.59 3.93
N LEU A 107 11.23 -10.70 4.64
CA LEU A 107 12.21 -11.77 4.75
C LEU A 107 11.99 -12.89 3.71
N LYS A 108 10.98 -12.78 2.85
CA LYS A 108 10.57 -13.82 1.89
C LYS A 108 10.27 -13.24 0.52
N GLU A 109 10.37 -14.09 -0.50
CA GLU A 109 9.90 -13.70 -1.83
C GLU A 109 8.38 -13.43 -1.83
N PRO A 110 7.89 -12.48 -2.64
CA PRO A 110 8.64 -11.66 -3.60
C PRO A 110 9.23 -10.35 -3.01
N TRP A 111 9.08 -10.10 -1.71
CA TRP A 111 9.46 -8.82 -1.09
C TRP A 111 10.84 -8.82 -0.44
N ARG A 112 11.57 -9.94 -0.52
CA ARG A 112 12.91 -10.09 0.05
C ARG A 112 13.87 -9.02 -0.45
N TRP A 113 13.81 -8.68 -1.74
CA TRP A 113 14.67 -7.65 -2.32
C TRP A 113 14.54 -6.31 -1.58
N LEU A 114 13.34 -5.96 -1.11
CA LEU A 114 13.10 -4.72 -0.40
C LEU A 114 13.69 -4.79 1.01
N GLY A 115 13.54 -5.92 1.69
CA GLY A 115 14.20 -6.16 2.98
C GLY A 115 15.72 -6.06 2.87
N ASP A 116 16.30 -6.72 1.89
CA ASP A 116 17.75 -6.72 1.65
C ASP A 116 18.25 -5.32 1.23
N TRP A 117 17.48 -4.58 0.42
CA TRP A 117 17.75 -3.18 0.12
C TRP A 117 17.75 -2.31 1.39
N MET A 118 16.77 -2.48 2.28
CA MET A 118 16.72 -1.73 3.54
C MET A 118 17.95 -2.02 4.41
N ALA A 119 18.32 -3.29 4.55
CA ALA A 119 19.50 -3.67 5.32
C ALA A 119 20.79 -3.06 4.72
N GLU A 120 20.97 -3.19 3.41
CA GLU A 120 22.16 -2.70 2.73
C GLU A 120 22.26 -1.17 2.78
N GLN A 121 21.18 -0.45 2.47
CA GLN A 121 21.19 1.01 2.44
C GLN A 121 21.26 1.63 3.84
N LEU A 122 20.56 1.06 4.82
CA LEU A 122 20.41 1.69 6.15
C LEU A 122 21.48 1.22 7.14
N MET A 123 22.06 0.05 6.90
CA MET A 123 23.01 -0.59 7.83
C MET A 123 24.34 -0.95 7.17
N GLY A 124 24.45 -0.92 5.84
CA GLY A 124 25.65 -1.37 5.11
C GLY A 124 25.85 -2.88 5.14
N LEU A 125 24.83 -3.65 5.52
CA LEU A 125 24.89 -5.10 5.75
C LEU A 125 23.66 -5.78 5.11
N SER A 126 23.80 -7.02 4.66
CA SER A 126 22.72 -7.80 4.05
C SER A 126 23.00 -9.29 4.29
N PRO A 127 21.97 -10.18 4.37
CA PRO A 127 20.53 -9.93 4.22
C PRO A 127 19.85 -9.38 5.48
N LEU A 128 18.64 -8.86 5.33
CA LEU A 128 17.80 -8.51 6.49
C LEU A 128 17.51 -9.77 7.30
N GLY A 129 17.69 -9.70 8.62
CA GLY A 129 17.34 -10.77 9.55
C GLY A 129 16.00 -10.56 10.24
N ALA A 130 15.71 -9.32 10.64
CA ALA A 130 14.42 -8.96 11.22
C ALA A 130 14.12 -7.47 11.08
N LEU A 131 12.82 -7.16 11.03
CA LEU A 131 12.21 -5.86 11.20
C LEU A 131 11.27 -5.93 12.40
N ARG A 132 11.35 -4.94 13.30
CA ARG A 132 10.48 -4.81 14.46
C ARG A 132 9.99 -3.38 14.59
N ILE A 133 8.75 -3.22 15.03
CA ILE A 133 8.17 -1.91 15.34
C ILE A 133 7.97 -1.84 16.84
N ASN A 134 8.73 -0.98 17.50
CA ASN A 134 8.71 -0.76 18.94
C ASN A 134 8.34 0.69 19.22
N ALA A 135 7.12 0.94 19.71
CA ALA A 135 6.56 2.28 19.86
C ALA A 135 6.65 3.08 18.54
N ASP A 136 7.43 4.16 18.51
CA ASP A 136 7.64 5.06 17.37
C ASP A 136 8.91 4.72 16.55
N LEU A 137 9.61 3.63 16.89
CA LEU A 137 10.86 3.24 16.25
C LEU A 137 10.72 1.95 15.44
N LEU A 138 11.33 1.98 14.25
CA LEU A 138 11.60 0.82 13.42
C LEU A 138 12.99 0.28 13.76
N GLU A 139 13.08 -0.95 14.23
CA GLU A 139 14.35 -1.63 14.46
C GLU A 139 14.62 -2.64 13.34
N LEU A 140 15.79 -2.53 12.72
CA LEU A 140 16.30 -3.48 11.74
C LEU A 140 17.44 -4.28 12.36
N GLN A 141 17.48 -5.57 12.05
CA GLN A 141 18.49 -6.50 12.55
C GLN A 141 19.12 -7.26 11.39
N VAL A 142 20.45 -7.34 11.38
CA VAL A 142 21.21 -8.13 10.41
C VAL A 142 22.11 -9.12 11.17
N PRO A 143 21.97 -10.44 10.94
CA PRO A 143 22.83 -11.44 11.54
C PRO A 143 24.23 -11.38 10.90
N VAL A 144 25.27 -11.41 11.73
CA VAL A 144 26.67 -11.41 11.26
C VAL A 144 27.36 -12.62 11.86
N THR A 145 27.87 -13.53 11.03
CA THR A 145 28.45 -14.82 11.46
C THR A 145 29.56 -14.68 12.51
N ALA A 146 30.31 -13.57 12.49
CA ALA A 146 31.41 -13.31 13.42
C ALA A 146 30.96 -12.78 14.80
N LEU A 147 29.68 -12.41 14.96
CA LEU A 147 29.12 -11.85 16.19
C LEU A 147 28.12 -12.84 16.80
N GLN A 148 28.07 -12.90 18.13
CA GLN A 148 27.02 -13.66 18.84
C GLN A 148 25.65 -12.99 18.70
N ASP A 149 25.62 -11.66 18.73
CA ASP A 149 24.39 -10.87 18.63
C ASP A 149 24.25 -10.23 17.24
N PRO A 150 23.02 -10.10 16.71
CA PRO A 150 22.80 -9.41 15.45
C PRO A 150 23.10 -7.91 15.58
N VAL A 151 23.60 -7.33 14.50
CA VAL A 151 23.75 -5.87 14.41
C VAL A 151 22.36 -5.27 14.33
N CYS A 152 22.05 -4.32 15.22
CA CYS A 152 20.75 -3.67 15.30
C CYS A 152 20.88 -2.17 15.04
N ARG A 153 19.96 -1.60 14.27
CA ARG A 153 19.82 -0.14 14.09
C ARG A 153 18.37 0.27 14.20
N ARG A 154 18.13 1.47 14.72
CA ARG A 154 16.80 2.03 14.96
C ARG A 154 16.57 3.31 14.17
N PHE A 155 15.37 3.44 13.63
CA PHE A 155 14.98 4.52 12.75
C PHE A 155 13.62 5.06 13.16
N ARG A 156 13.47 6.39 13.13
CA ARG A 156 12.15 7.03 13.04
C ARG A 156 11.75 7.09 11.58
N LEU A 157 10.46 6.90 11.34
CA LEU A 157 9.87 7.06 10.01
C LEU A 157 9.07 8.35 9.93
N GLN A 158 9.20 9.05 8.81
CA GLN A 158 8.37 10.19 8.47
C GLN A 158 8.15 10.25 6.96
N ALA A 159 7.13 10.98 6.53
CA ALA A 159 6.95 11.31 5.12
C ALA A 159 7.84 12.51 4.76
N GLU A 160 8.68 12.38 3.74
CA GLU A 160 9.54 13.45 3.26
C GLU A 160 9.69 13.33 1.74
N GLN A 161 9.57 14.45 1.02
CA GLN A 161 9.67 14.49 -0.46
C GLN A 161 8.71 13.51 -1.18
N GLY A 162 7.54 13.24 -0.58
CA GLY A 162 6.55 12.32 -1.15
C GLY A 162 6.89 10.84 -0.96
N THR A 163 7.88 10.49 -0.14
CA THR A 163 8.25 9.10 0.16
C THR A 163 8.51 8.90 1.66
N LEU A 164 8.81 7.67 2.06
CA LEU A 164 9.25 7.32 3.40
C LEU A 164 10.71 7.70 3.63
N CYS A 165 10.95 8.43 4.71
CA CYS A 165 12.27 8.81 5.19
C CYS A 165 12.62 8.00 6.43
N PHE A 166 13.75 7.30 6.38
CA PHE A 166 14.36 6.59 7.50
C PHE A 166 15.38 7.51 8.15
N ARG A 167 15.04 8.05 9.32
CA ARG A 167 15.95 8.88 10.11
C ARG A 167 16.54 8.04 11.24
N PRO A 168 17.87 7.82 11.28
CA PRO A 168 18.51 7.13 12.39
C PRO A 168 18.16 7.77 13.74
N GLU A 169 18.09 6.97 14.80
CA GLU A 169 17.87 7.50 16.15
C GLU A 169 19.01 8.42 16.61
N THR A 170 20.23 8.16 16.14
CA THR A 170 21.42 8.99 16.37
C THR A 170 21.40 10.22 15.45
N ALA A 171 21.43 11.42 16.04
CA ALA A 171 21.16 12.67 15.33
C ALA A 171 22.16 13.06 14.22
N ASP A 172 23.37 12.50 14.22
CA ASP A 172 24.45 12.89 13.28
C ASP A 172 24.54 12.00 12.02
N GLU A 173 23.70 10.97 11.91
CA GLU A 173 23.71 10.09 10.74
C GLU A 173 22.75 10.59 9.64
N PRO A 174 23.13 10.46 8.35
CA PRO A 174 22.27 10.87 7.25
C PRO A 174 20.98 10.02 7.22
N PHE A 175 19.89 10.66 6.79
CA PHE A 175 18.65 9.95 6.51
C PHE A 175 18.70 9.30 5.13
N SER A 176 17.84 8.30 4.92
CA SER A 176 17.67 7.65 3.62
C SER A 176 16.20 7.66 3.21
N LEU A 177 15.95 7.80 1.91
CA LEU A 177 14.61 7.80 1.34
C LEU A 177 14.30 6.43 0.72
N LEU A 178 13.07 5.95 0.91
CA LEU A 178 12.57 4.75 0.25
C LEU A 178 12.40 5.04 -1.26
N PRO A 179 12.93 4.19 -2.16
CA PRO A 179 12.60 4.27 -3.57
C PRO A 179 11.13 3.95 -3.76
N MET A 180 10.41 4.88 -4.38
CA MET A 180 8.98 4.77 -4.63
C MET A 180 8.68 5.08 -6.09
N ASP A 181 7.62 4.47 -6.60
CA ASP A 181 7.04 4.88 -7.88
C ASP A 181 6.63 6.37 -7.79
N PRO A 182 7.07 7.24 -8.73
CA PRO A 182 6.73 8.67 -8.70
C PRO A 182 5.23 8.95 -8.80
N ALA A 183 4.43 7.99 -9.27
CA ALA A 183 2.99 8.08 -9.27
C ALA A 183 2.39 7.97 -7.86
N ILE A 184 3.14 7.47 -6.86
CA ILE A 184 2.71 7.32 -5.47
C ILE A 184 3.41 8.37 -4.61
N GLN A 185 2.64 9.09 -3.80
CA GLN A 185 3.15 10.07 -2.84
C GLN A 185 2.66 9.73 -1.44
N ILE A 186 3.61 9.48 -0.53
CA ILE A 186 3.35 9.33 0.90
C ILE A 186 3.33 10.72 1.54
N GLU A 187 2.24 11.03 2.23
CA GLU A 187 1.99 12.30 2.89
C GLU A 187 2.16 12.20 4.41
N SER A 188 1.93 11.02 4.99
CA SER A 188 2.24 10.76 6.39
C SER A 188 2.62 9.30 6.63
N ALA A 189 3.50 9.09 7.60
CA ALA A 189 3.90 7.78 8.08
C ALA A 189 3.94 7.80 9.60
N GLN A 190 3.35 6.78 10.22
CA GLN A 190 3.26 6.66 11.67
C GLN A 190 3.60 5.25 12.11
N LEU A 191 4.46 5.15 13.13
CA LEU A 191 4.73 3.92 13.85
C LEU A 191 4.04 3.98 15.21
N GLY A 192 3.36 2.91 15.58
CA GLY A 192 2.68 2.83 16.87
C GLY A 192 1.98 1.50 17.05
N GLY A 193 1.90 1.00 18.30
CA GLY A 193 1.18 -0.24 18.61
C GLY A 193 1.69 -1.48 17.86
N GLY A 194 2.96 -1.50 17.42
CA GLY A 194 3.52 -2.57 16.60
C GLY A 194 3.04 -2.54 15.14
N GLN A 195 2.53 -1.40 14.67
CA GLN A 195 2.00 -1.19 13.33
C GLN A 195 2.71 -0.04 12.62
N LEU A 196 2.67 -0.09 11.29
CA LEU A 196 3.02 1.02 10.41
C LEU A 196 1.75 1.47 9.69
N ALA A 197 1.39 2.75 9.82
CA ALA A 197 0.30 3.37 9.08
C ALA A 197 0.86 4.39 8.10
N LEU A 198 0.44 4.31 6.84
CA LEU A 198 0.84 5.19 5.75
C LEU A 198 -0.39 5.85 5.15
N LYS A 199 -0.34 7.17 4.96
CA LYS A 199 -1.34 7.93 4.22
C LYS A 199 -0.69 8.57 3.01
N GLY A 200 -1.41 8.60 1.89
CA GLY A 200 -0.91 9.22 0.69
C GLY A 200 -1.91 9.26 -0.44
N LYS A 201 -1.37 9.50 -1.64
CA LYS A 201 -2.11 9.52 -2.89
C LYS A 201 -1.33 8.84 -3.99
N ALA A 202 -2.04 8.37 -5.01
CA ALA A 202 -1.51 7.73 -6.19
C ALA A 202 -2.21 8.26 -7.44
N SER A 203 -1.45 8.49 -8.50
CA SER A 203 -1.97 8.79 -9.83
C SER A 203 -2.08 7.51 -10.64
N VAL A 204 -3.27 7.19 -11.13
CA VAL A 204 -3.51 6.03 -12.00
C VAL A 204 -3.62 6.52 -13.42
N THR A 205 -2.75 6.05 -14.31
CA THR A 205 -2.79 6.35 -15.76
C THR A 205 -3.26 5.13 -16.55
N PRO A 206 -3.99 5.32 -17.67
CA PRO A 206 -4.37 4.23 -18.58
C PRO A 206 -3.19 3.47 -19.19
#